data_AF-A0A7J4ULW8-F1
#
_entry.id   AF-A0A7J4ULW8-F1
#
_cell.length_a   1.000
_cell.length_b   1.000
_cell.length_c   1.000
_cell.angle_alpha   90.00
_cell.angle_beta   90.00
_cell.angle_gamma   90.00
#
_symmetry.space_group_name_H-M   'P 1'
#
loop_
_entity.id
_entity.type
_entity.pdbx_description
1 polymer ?
#
loop_
_entity_poly.entity_id
_entity_poly.type
_entity_poly.pdbx_seq_one_letter_code
_entity_poly.pdbx_strand_id
1 'polypeptide(L)'
;MRYRKKKDPKLFSKILVITLMVLLVLGFTVPGFLHGNQDTSQGTYVEPRFCQADANCYLTCDGAPLATLCSQNLCVQNSCEEGTLYPYVAVPTTFTLIVNANSSRVDLPSRMNEQNLFVTFADDTVSLFSTGMVLGQVLEKVNVVWANGCLSFGTVRYCEDESNAIILTVNGEESGEGTYYQPQEGDLITISHQQRVVDLVVREDEPLAQDVMME
;
A
#
# COMPACT_ATOMS: atom_id res chain seq x y z
N MET A 1 60.14 16.51 48.36
CA MET A 1 59.48 15.26 47.94
C MET A 1 57.99 15.34 48.27
N ARG A 2 57.09 15.33 47.27
CA ARG A 2 55.63 15.28 47.47
C ARG A 2 55.11 13.93 46.94
N TYR A 3 54.60 13.10 47.82
CA TYR A 3 53.98 11.80 47.48
C TYR A 3 52.65 12.03 46.72
N ARG A 4 52.59 11.65 45.43
CA ARG A 4 51.34 11.51 44.69
C ARG A 4 50.68 10.18 45.09
N LYS A 5 49.53 10.23 45.77
CA LYS A 5 48.66 9.05 45.98
C LYS A 5 48.17 8.53 44.62
N LYS A 6 48.52 7.29 44.28
CA LYS A 6 47.89 6.55 43.18
C LYS A 6 46.43 6.29 43.56
N LYS A 7 45.47 6.87 42.81
CA LYS A 7 44.04 6.54 42.92
C LYS A 7 43.84 5.17 42.26
N ASP A 8 43.30 4.21 43.02
CA ASP A 8 43.00 2.87 42.53
C ASP A 8 41.92 2.92 41.43
N PRO A 9 42.23 2.50 40.18
CA PRO A 9 41.29 2.58 39.05
C PRO A 9 40.11 1.61 39.15
N LYS A 10 40.17 0.64 40.09
CA LYS A 10 39.17 -0.44 40.19
C LYS A 10 37.85 -0.02 40.85
N LEU A 11 37.86 1.00 41.71
CA LEU A 11 36.63 1.49 42.36
C LEU A 11 35.85 2.46 41.45
N PHE A 12 36.57 3.30 40.70
CA PHE A 12 35.94 4.27 39.80
C PHE A 12 35.22 3.59 38.62
N SER A 13 35.79 2.51 38.08
CA SER A 13 35.15 1.71 37.02
C SER A 13 33.86 1.04 37.49
N LYS A 14 33.80 0.50 38.71
CA LYS A 14 32.58 -0.15 39.24
C LYS A 14 31.44 0.85 39.44
N ILE A 15 31.76 2.04 39.96
CA ILE A 15 30.77 3.10 40.16
C ILE A 15 30.21 3.56 38.81
N LEU A 16 31.08 3.78 37.82
CA LEU A 16 30.68 4.22 36.48
C LEU A 16 29.77 3.19 35.77
N VAL A 17 30.06 1.89 35.91
CA VAL A 17 29.23 0.82 35.34
C VAL A 17 27.85 0.77 36.01
N ILE A 18 27.78 0.90 37.34
CA ILE A 18 26.50 0.91 38.08
C ILE A 18 25.68 2.14 37.68
N THR A 19 26.28 3.32 37.59
CA THR A 19 25.58 4.55 37.17
C THR A 19 25.06 4.43 35.74
N LEU A 20 25.82 3.85 34.81
CA LEU A 20 25.39 3.60 33.43
C LEU A 20 24.20 2.63 33.39
N MET A 21 24.22 1.59 34.22
CA MET A 21 23.14 0.61 34.26
C MET A 21 21.83 1.20 34.80
N VAL A 22 21.91 2.05 35.83
CA VAL A 22 20.74 2.77 36.36
C VAL A 22 20.17 3.73 35.32
N LEU A 23 21.02 4.44 34.56
CA LEU A 23 20.57 5.33 33.49
C LEU A 23 19.91 4.58 32.33
N LEU A 24 20.41 3.40 31.94
CA LEU A 24 19.75 2.56 30.95
C LEU A 24 18.39 2.07 31.44
N VAL A 25 18.31 1.56 32.67
CA VAL A 25 17.03 1.10 33.23
C VAL A 25 16.02 2.25 33.28
N LEU A 26 16.40 3.43 33.77
CA LEU A 26 15.51 4.60 33.78
C LEU A 26 15.12 5.08 32.37
N GLY A 27 16.03 4.97 31.39
CA GLY A 27 15.76 5.31 30.00
C GLY A 27 14.79 4.37 29.30
N PHE A 28 14.71 3.10 29.73
CA PHE A 28 13.77 2.12 29.18
C PHE A 28 12.49 1.95 30.00
N THR A 29 12.49 2.28 31.30
CA THR A 29 11.30 2.16 32.16
C THR A 29 10.43 3.41 32.18
N VAL A 30 10.96 4.57 31.79
CA VAL A 30 10.18 5.81 31.67
C VAL A 30 10.06 6.17 30.18
N PRO A 31 9.03 5.68 29.47
CA PRO A 31 8.75 6.18 28.14
C PRO A 31 8.43 7.68 28.24
N GLY A 32 9.29 8.54 27.68
CA GLY A 32 9.03 9.98 27.56
C GLY A 32 10.13 10.96 27.98
N PHE A 33 11.22 10.53 28.63
CA PHE A 33 12.21 11.48 29.20
C PHE A 33 13.17 12.15 28.20
N LEU A 34 13.21 11.68 26.94
CA LEU A 34 14.01 12.28 25.86
C LEU A 34 13.22 13.26 24.96
N HIS A 35 11.92 13.46 25.20
CA HIS A 35 11.14 14.48 24.50
C HIS A 35 11.06 15.75 25.35
N GLY A 36 12.16 16.50 25.37
CA GLY A 36 12.15 17.87 25.88
C GLY A 36 11.34 18.76 24.94
N ASN A 37 10.24 19.32 25.45
CA ASN A 37 9.43 20.38 24.85
C ASN A 37 8.99 20.18 23.39
N GLN A 38 7.96 19.37 23.18
CA GLN A 38 6.96 19.66 22.16
C GLN A 38 5.65 18.98 22.55
N ASP A 39 4.65 19.82 22.79
CA ASP A 39 3.21 19.55 22.88
C ASP A 39 2.77 18.19 23.40
N THR A 40 2.11 18.23 24.56
CA THR A 40 1.04 17.31 24.92
C THR A 40 -0.04 17.29 23.83
N SER A 41 0.23 16.62 22.72
CA SER A 41 -0.77 15.91 21.95
C SER A 41 -0.90 14.55 22.62
N GLN A 42 -1.59 14.54 23.78
CA GLN A 42 -2.38 13.36 24.13
C GLN A 42 -3.38 13.22 22.98
N GLY A 43 -2.99 12.49 21.93
CA GLY A 43 -3.86 12.17 20.81
C GLY A 43 -5.14 11.65 21.41
N THR A 44 -6.22 12.41 21.23
CA THR A 44 -7.53 12.00 21.68
C THR A 44 -7.78 10.66 21.01
N TYR A 45 -7.85 9.58 21.79
CA TYR A 45 -8.12 8.27 21.23
C TYR A 45 -9.54 8.30 20.71
N VAL A 46 -9.69 8.47 19.41
CA VAL A 46 -10.99 8.39 18.71
C VAL A 46 -11.18 6.94 18.31
N GLU A 47 -12.32 6.38 18.69
CA GLU A 47 -12.65 4.99 18.36
C GLU A 47 -12.78 4.81 16.83
N PRO A 48 -12.13 3.78 16.24
CA PRO A 48 -12.24 3.55 14.80
C PRO A 48 -13.68 3.30 14.36
N ARG A 49 -14.14 4.00 13.33
CA ARG A 49 -15.46 3.79 12.75
C ARG A 49 -15.42 2.75 11.64
N PHE A 50 -16.23 1.71 11.78
CA PHE A 50 -16.45 0.74 10.73
C PHE A 50 -17.37 1.29 9.63
N CYS A 51 -17.12 0.86 8.41
CA CYS A 51 -17.89 1.27 7.23
C CYS A 51 -17.99 0.14 6.22
N GLN A 52 -19.01 0.22 5.36
CA GLN A 52 -19.14 -0.65 4.17
C GLN A 52 -19.00 0.15 2.87
N ALA A 53 -19.38 1.43 2.91
CA ALA A 53 -19.26 2.38 1.81
C ALA A 53 -18.89 3.77 2.34
N ASP A 54 -18.50 4.67 1.42
CA ASP A 54 -18.05 6.02 1.76
C ASP A 54 -19.14 6.84 2.47
N ALA A 55 -20.41 6.67 2.08
CA ALA A 55 -21.53 7.35 2.71
C ALA A 55 -21.68 7.02 4.21
N ASN A 56 -21.12 5.90 4.70
CA ASN A 56 -21.13 5.57 6.13
C ASN A 56 -20.12 6.41 6.94
N CYS A 57 -19.15 7.05 6.27
CA CYS A 57 -18.06 7.78 6.88
C CYS A 57 -18.27 9.31 6.89
N TYR A 58 -19.51 9.78 6.96
CA TYR A 58 -19.74 11.23 7.04
C TYR A 58 -19.21 11.81 8.37
N LEU A 59 -18.59 12.99 8.27
CA LEU A 59 -18.25 13.87 9.39
C LEU A 59 -18.96 15.20 9.18
N THR A 60 -19.23 15.93 10.25
CA THR A 60 -19.73 17.31 10.17
C THR A 60 -18.68 18.22 10.79
N CYS A 61 -17.98 18.98 9.94
CA CYS A 61 -16.92 19.89 10.34
C CYS A 61 -17.37 21.33 10.07
N ASP A 62 -17.33 22.19 11.09
CA ASP A 62 -17.75 23.59 10.99
C ASP A 62 -19.17 23.79 10.38
N GLY A 63 -20.06 22.84 10.65
CA GLY A 63 -21.44 22.86 10.14
C GLY A 63 -21.62 22.39 8.70
N ALA A 64 -20.55 21.95 8.03
CA ALA A 64 -20.59 21.37 6.69
C ALA A 64 -20.33 19.85 6.72
N PRO A 65 -21.02 19.05 5.89
CA PRO A 65 -20.69 17.63 5.76
C PRO A 65 -19.34 17.48 5.04
N LEU A 66 -18.48 16.64 5.61
CA LEU A 66 -17.21 16.21 5.04
C LEU A 66 -17.32 14.74 4.65
N ALA A 67 -17.02 14.45 3.39
CA ALA A 67 -16.94 13.08 2.88
C ALA A 67 -15.58 12.48 3.26
N THR A 68 -15.60 11.25 3.76
CA THR A 68 -14.40 10.50 4.14
C THR A 68 -14.39 9.17 3.41
N LEU A 69 -13.20 8.75 2.97
CA LEU A 69 -12.99 7.46 2.35
C LEU A 69 -13.25 6.31 3.33
N CYS A 70 -14.04 5.34 2.91
CA CYS A 70 -14.10 4.02 3.53
C CYS A 70 -13.07 3.09 2.85
N SER A 71 -12.06 2.61 3.57
CA SER A 71 -11.09 1.64 3.04
C SER A 71 -10.81 0.58 4.07
N GLN A 72 -10.66 -0.68 3.63
CA GLN A 72 -10.48 -1.83 4.53
C GLN A 72 -11.58 -1.93 5.62
N ASN A 73 -12.81 -1.51 5.30
CA ASN A 73 -13.94 -1.41 6.22
C ASN A 73 -13.76 -0.42 7.38
N LEU A 74 -12.85 0.55 7.25
CA LEU A 74 -12.61 1.60 8.23
C LEU A 74 -12.72 2.98 7.58
N CYS A 75 -13.29 3.94 8.32
CA CYS A 75 -13.23 5.34 7.92
C CYS A 75 -11.79 5.84 8.11
N VAL A 76 -11.18 6.34 7.03
CA VAL A 76 -9.80 6.82 7.05
C VAL A 76 -9.61 8.04 7.95
N GLN A 77 -10.69 8.80 8.16
CA GLN A 77 -10.74 9.97 9.02
C GLN A 77 -11.89 9.83 10.03
N ASN A 78 -11.59 9.99 11.32
CA ASN A 78 -12.54 9.83 12.42
C ASN A 78 -12.90 11.15 13.10
N SER A 79 -12.11 12.21 12.88
CA SER A 79 -12.38 13.55 13.42
C SER A 79 -11.99 14.68 12.45
N CYS A 80 -12.50 15.89 12.68
CA CYS A 80 -12.21 17.05 11.83
C CYS A 80 -10.80 17.62 12.08
N GLU A 81 -10.20 17.34 13.23
CA GLU A 81 -8.83 17.74 13.57
C GLU A 81 -7.77 16.86 12.87
N GLU A 82 -8.15 15.66 12.43
CA GLU A 82 -7.32 14.80 11.60
C GLU A 82 -7.19 15.40 10.18
N GLY A 83 -5.97 15.44 9.64
CA GLY A 83 -5.77 15.83 8.24
C GLY A 83 -6.45 14.85 7.29
N THR A 84 -6.99 15.35 6.18
CA THR A 84 -7.57 14.49 5.14
C THR A 84 -6.47 13.93 4.23
N LEU A 85 -6.22 12.62 4.31
CA LEU A 85 -5.26 11.94 3.43
C LEU A 85 -5.78 11.82 1.99
N TYR A 86 -7.11 11.80 1.82
CA TYR A 86 -7.80 11.64 0.55
C TYR A 86 -8.85 12.73 0.42
N PRO A 87 -8.46 13.99 0.15
CA PRO A 87 -9.41 15.08 0.01
C PRO A 87 -10.34 14.80 -1.17
N TYR A 88 -11.63 15.07 -0.98
CA TYR A 88 -12.60 15.00 -2.06
C TYR A 88 -12.40 16.16 -3.03
N VAL A 89 -12.41 15.89 -4.33
CA VAL A 89 -12.32 16.90 -5.39
C VAL A 89 -13.55 16.87 -6.29
N ALA A 90 -14.05 18.03 -6.68
CA ALA A 90 -15.26 18.14 -7.48
C ALA A 90 -15.05 17.76 -8.95
N VAL A 91 -13.83 17.95 -9.47
CA VAL A 91 -13.45 17.51 -10.81
C VAL A 91 -12.71 16.19 -10.67
N PRO A 92 -13.27 15.07 -11.14
CA PRO A 92 -12.63 13.78 -11.00
C PRO A 92 -11.46 13.64 -11.96
N THR A 93 -10.46 12.87 -11.55
CA THR A 93 -9.50 12.28 -12.48
C THR A 93 -10.18 11.13 -13.20
N THR A 94 -10.09 11.07 -14.53
CA THR A 94 -10.67 10.00 -15.34
C THR A 94 -9.61 9.12 -15.97
N PHE A 95 -9.82 7.81 -15.95
CA PHE A 95 -8.92 6.83 -16.57
C PHE A 95 -9.70 5.58 -17.00
N THR A 96 -9.07 4.71 -17.76
CA THR A 96 -9.63 3.42 -18.19
C THR A 96 -9.06 2.29 -17.33
N LEU A 97 -9.92 1.42 -16.80
CA LEU A 97 -9.52 0.24 -16.06
C LEU A 97 -10.13 -1.02 -16.68
N ILE A 98 -9.25 -1.94 -17.08
CA ILE A 98 -9.63 -3.25 -17.61
C ILE A 98 -9.07 -4.31 -16.68
N VAL A 99 -9.95 -5.20 -16.20
CA VAL A 99 -9.54 -6.33 -15.37
C VAL A 99 -9.89 -7.62 -16.11
N ASN A 100 -8.87 -8.40 -16.43
CA ASN A 100 -8.98 -9.66 -17.14
C ASN A 100 -8.57 -10.81 -16.21
N ALA A 101 -9.46 -11.80 -16.05
CA ALA A 101 -9.20 -13.00 -15.29
C ALA A 101 -9.48 -14.23 -16.16
N ASN A 102 -8.48 -15.10 -16.34
CA ASN A 102 -8.58 -16.31 -17.17
C ASN A 102 -9.16 -16.02 -18.57
N SER A 103 -8.60 -15.03 -19.26
CA SER A 103 -9.03 -14.57 -20.60
C SER A 103 -10.46 -14.02 -20.69
N SER A 104 -11.11 -13.77 -19.56
CA SER A 104 -12.43 -13.14 -19.50
C SER A 104 -12.36 -11.77 -18.86
N ARG A 105 -13.11 -10.82 -19.43
CA ARG A 105 -13.25 -9.47 -18.88
C ARG A 105 -14.18 -9.50 -17.67
N VAL A 106 -13.75 -8.89 -16.58
CA VAL A 106 -14.57 -8.71 -15.38
C VAL A 106 -15.45 -7.48 -15.55
N ASP A 107 -16.76 -7.66 -15.37
CA ASP A 107 -17.73 -6.56 -15.29
C ASP A 107 -17.59 -5.85 -13.93
N LEU A 108 -16.99 -4.66 -13.93
CA LEU A 108 -16.77 -3.83 -12.73
C LEU A 108 -18.00 -2.99 -12.35
N PRO A 109 -18.70 -2.31 -13.29
CA PRO A 109 -19.87 -1.51 -12.95
C PRO A 109 -20.95 -2.27 -12.18
N SER A 110 -21.25 -3.53 -12.53
CA SER A 110 -22.26 -4.32 -11.82
C SER A 110 -21.89 -4.70 -10.38
N ARG A 111 -20.64 -4.49 -9.98
CA ARG A 111 -20.11 -4.77 -8.63
C ARG A 111 -20.01 -3.53 -7.74
N MET A 112 -20.28 -2.35 -8.30
CA MET A 112 -20.16 -1.09 -7.58
C MET A 112 -21.29 -0.92 -6.56
N ASN A 113 -20.97 -0.33 -5.41
CA ASN A 113 -21.96 0.17 -4.47
C ASN A 113 -22.28 1.64 -4.79
N GLU A 114 -23.55 1.98 -4.97
CA GLU A 114 -24.01 3.36 -5.24
C GLU A 114 -23.67 4.35 -4.12
N GLN A 115 -23.35 3.86 -2.92
CA GLN A 115 -22.91 4.65 -1.77
C GLN A 115 -21.41 4.96 -1.77
N ASN A 116 -20.66 4.51 -2.79
CA ASN A 116 -19.29 4.94 -3.01
C ASN A 116 -19.28 6.34 -3.63
N LEU A 117 -18.62 7.27 -2.95
CA LEU A 117 -18.58 8.68 -3.35
C LEU A 117 -17.29 9.01 -4.08
N PHE A 118 -16.21 8.30 -3.77
CA PHE A 118 -14.87 8.62 -4.23
C PHE A 118 -14.51 7.99 -5.57
N VAL A 119 -15.18 6.91 -5.96
CA VAL A 119 -14.91 6.17 -7.19
C VAL A 119 -16.22 5.77 -7.82
N THR A 120 -16.35 6.01 -9.12
CA THR A 120 -17.48 5.55 -9.93
C THR A 120 -16.99 4.85 -11.19
N PHE A 121 -17.77 3.87 -11.65
CA PHE A 121 -17.47 3.06 -12.83
C PHE A 121 -18.58 3.24 -13.86
N ALA A 122 -18.20 3.57 -15.09
CA ALA A 122 -19.07 3.62 -16.26
C ALA A 122 -18.39 2.81 -17.37
N ASP A 123 -18.86 1.58 -17.57
CA ASP A 123 -18.16 0.56 -18.37
C ASP A 123 -16.71 0.39 -17.88
N ASP A 124 -15.75 0.81 -18.70
CA ASP A 124 -14.31 0.73 -18.43
C ASP A 124 -13.75 2.03 -17.89
N THR A 125 -14.53 3.10 -17.96
CA THR A 125 -14.12 4.42 -17.48
C THR A 125 -14.34 4.50 -15.98
N VAL A 126 -13.28 4.89 -15.27
CA VAL A 126 -13.29 5.14 -13.84
C VAL A 126 -13.19 6.64 -13.61
N SER A 127 -14.09 7.18 -12.81
CA SER A 127 -13.97 8.57 -12.31
C SER A 127 -13.58 8.54 -10.84
N LEU A 128 -12.44 9.16 -10.52
CA LEU A 128 -11.84 9.21 -9.20
C LEU A 128 -11.93 10.63 -8.62
N PHE A 129 -12.70 10.80 -7.55
CA PHE A 129 -12.98 12.09 -6.89
C PHE A 129 -12.03 12.38 -5.73
N SER A 130 -10.79 11.90 -5.78
CA SER A 130 -9.77 12.25 -4.79
C SER A 130 -8.35 12.19 -5.33
N THR A 131 -7.50 13.07 -4.81
CA THR A 131 -6.06 13.06 -5.08
C THR A 131 -5.37 12.06 -4.16
N GLY A 132 -4.49 11.20 -4.71
CA GLY A 132 -3.65 10.31 -3.90
C GLY A 132 -4.23 8.92 -3.66
N MET A 133 -5.45 8.62 -4.14
CA MET A 133 -6.00 7.27 -4.03
C MET A 133 -5.23 6.30 -4.93
N VAL A 134 -4.80 5.17 -4.36
CA VAL A 134 -4.08 4.13 -5.08
C VAL A 134 -5.03 3.10 -5.69
N LEU A 135 -4.56 2.38 -6.70
CA LEU A 135 -5.33 1.39 -7.46
C LEU A 135 -5.98 0.33 -6.57
N GLY A 136 -5.29 -0.12 -5.51
CA GLY A 136 -5.84 -1.05 -4.53
C GLY A 136 -7.15 -0.55 -3.90
N GLN A 137 -7.22 0.73 -3.54
CA GLN A 137 -8.42 1.34 -2.95
C GLN A 137 -9.54 1.52 -3.98
N VAL A 138 -9.19 1.77 -5.24
CA VAL A 138 -10.14 1.78 -6.36
C VAL A 138 -10.78 0.40 -6.54
N LEU A 139 -9.97 -0.66 -6.52
CA LEU A 139 -10.42 -2.04 -6.65
C LEU A 139 -11.28 -2.50 -5.46
N GLU A 140 -10.98 -2.04 -4.24
CA GLU A 140 -11.81 -2.29 -3.05
C GLU A 140 -13.27 -1.86 -3.28
N LYS A 141 -13.52 -0.78 -4.04
CA LYS A 141 -14.87 -0.25 -4.30
C LYS A 141 -15.78 -1.16 -5.11
N VAL A 142 -15.18 -2.11 -5.83
CA VAL A 142 -15.86 -3.11 -6.66
C VAL A 142 -15.63 -4.54 -6.13
N ASN A 143 -15.23 -4.66 -4.86
CA ASN A 143 -14.95 -5.93 -4.19
C ASN A 143 -13.91 -6.79 -4.94
N VAL A 144 -12.93 -6.13 -5.55
CA VAL A 144 -11.77 -6.77 -6.17
C VAL A 144 -10.60 -6.63 -5.21
N VAL A 145 -10.04 -7.75 -4.77
CA VAL A 145 -8.88 -7.75 -3.86
C VAL A 145 -7.69 -8.36 -4.57
N TRP A 146 -6.63 -7.57 -4.72
CA TRP A 146 -5.32 -8.03 -5.20
C TRP A 146 -4.34 -8.05 -4.04
N ALA A 147 -4.08 -9.24 -3.50
CA ALA A 147 -3.19 -9.44 -2.37
C ALA A 147 -2.50 -10.80 -2.44
N ASN A 148 -1.25 -10.86 -1.96
CA ASN A 148 -0.46 -12.09 -1.88
C ASN A 148 -0.39 -12.85 -3.22
N GLY A 149 -0.14 -12.14 -4.33
CA GLY A 149 -0.07 -12.74 -5.67
C GLY A 149 -1.40 -13.33 -6.14
N CYS A 150 -2.54 -12.88 -5.60
CA CYS A 150 -3.85 -13.36 -6.03
C CYS A 150 -4.83 -12.22 -6.25
N LEU A 151 -5.60 -12.32 -7.32
CA LEU A 151 -6.73 -11.48 -7.65
C LEU A 151 -8.02 -12.22 -7.29
N SER A 152 -8.87 -11.61 -6.47
CA SER A 152 -10.10 -12.24 -5.99
C SER A 152 -11.33 -11.37 -6.22
N PHE A 153 -12.43 -12.06 -6.55
CA PHE A 153 -13.71 -11.50 -6.95
C PHE A 153 -14.81 -12.19 -6.13
N GLY A 154 -15.05 -11.73 -4.91
CA GLY A 154 -15.89 -12.44 -3.96
C GLY A 154 -15.30 -13.81 -3.59
N THR A 155 -15.95 -14.91 -4.01
CA THR A 155 -15.50 -16.29 -3.70
C THR A 155 -14.52 -16.86 -4.72
N VAL A 156 -14.37 -16.22 -5.89
CA VAL A 156 -13.47 -16.69 -6.94
C VAL A 156 -12.10 -16.06 -6.75
N ARG A 157 -11.03 -16.85 -6.92
CA ARG A 157 -9.65 -16.41 -6.72
C ARG A 157 -8.74 -16.95 -7.83
N TYR A 158 -7.93 -16.07 -8.40
CA TYR A 158 -6.92 -16.36 -9.41
C TYR A 158 -5.56 -16.01 -8.82
N CYS A 159 -4.66 -16.97 -8.74
CA CYS A 159 -3.35 -16.78 -8.13
C CYS A 159 -2.24 -16.96 -9.16
N GLU A 160 -1.13 -16.28 -8.89
CA GLU A 160 0.13 -16.55 -9.57
C GLU A 160 0.61 -17.96 -9.25
N ASP A 161 1.12 -18.62 -10.28
CA ASP A 161 1.74 -19.93 -10.18
C ASP A 161 2.93 -20.00 -11.16
N GLU A 162 3.46 -21.20 -11.40
CA GLU A 162 4.60 -21.37 -12.32
C GLU A 162 4.26 -20.97 -13.77
N SER A 163 3.00 -21.12 -14.16
CA SER A 163 2.50 -20.88 -15.50
C SER A 163 1.78 -19.55 -15.66
N ASN A 164 1.27 -18.94 -14.60
CA ASN A 164 0.42 -17.76 -14.64
C ASN A 164 0.98 -16.62 -13.79
N ALA A 165 0.88 -15.39 -14.29
CA ALA A 165 1.24 -14.17 -13.59
C ALA A 165 0.05 -13.20 -13.53
N ILE A 166 0.03 -12.33 -12.52
CA ILE A 166 -0.86 -11.18 -12.47
C ILE A 166 -0.02 -9.97 -12.88
N ILE A 167 -0.34 -9.39 -14.03
CA ILE A 167 0.43 -8.31 -14.63
C ILE A 167 -0.43 -7.05 -14.63
N LEU A 168 0.11 -5.98 -14.06
CA LEU A 168 -0.39 -4.62 -14.21
C LEU A 168 0.33 -3.97 -15.38
N THR A 169 -0.43 -3.46 -16.35
CA THR A 169 0.10 -2.59 -17.39
C THR A 169 -0.56 -1.22 -17.30
N VAL A 170 0.24 -0.18 -17.52
CA VAL A 170 -0.18 1.21 -17.57
C VAL A 170 0.29 1.76 -18.92
N ASN A 171 -0.65 2.21 -19.75
CA ASN A 171 -0.37 2.76 -21.08
C ASN A 171 0.45 1.79 -21.97
N GLY A 172 0.26 0.48 -21.77
CA GLY A 172 0.93 -0.60 -22.51
C GLY A 172 2.26 -1.09 -21.91
N GLU A 173 2.76 -0.47 -20.84
CA GLU A 173 3.99 -0.86 -20.17
C GLU A 173 3.71 -1.56 -18.84
N GLU A 174 4.44 -2.63 -18.53
CA GLU A 174 4.32 -3.32 -17.25
C GLU A 174 4.77 -2.42 -16.09
N SER A 175 3.94 -2.31 -15.05
CA SER A 175 4.21 -1.51 -13.86
C SER A 175 4.49 -2.41 -12.66
N GLY A 176 5.64 -2.22 -12.02
CA GLY A 176 6.02 -2.90 -10.79
C GLY A 176 5.34 -2.37 -9.53
N GLU A 177 4.54 -1.31 -9.61
CA GLU A 177 3.88 -0.70 -8.44
C GLU A 177 2.65 -1.50 -7.97
N GLY A 178 2.05 -2.28 -8.87
CA GLY A 178 0.88 -3.12 -8.55
C GLY A 178 -0.28 -2.32 -7.94
N THR A 179 -0.77 -2.74 -6.78
CA THR A 179 -1.88 -2.06 -6.08
C THR A 179 -1.53 -0.68 -5.53
N TYR A 180 -0.24 -0.35 -5.42
CA TYR A 180 0.21 0.96 -4.93
C TYR A 180 0.25 2.03 -6.02
N TYR A 181 0.04 1.64 -7.29
CA TYR A 181 0.00 2.58 -8.39
C TYR A 181 -1.07 3.65 -8.17
N GLN A 182 -0.74 4.92 -8.38
CA GLN A 182 -1.68 6.04 -8.31
C GLN A 182 -2.15 6.44 -9.72
N PRO A 183 -3.41 6.18 -10.10
CA PRO A 183 -3.94 6.53 -11.41
C PRO A 183 -3.83 8.03 -11.71
N GLN A 184 -3.48 8.34 -12.96
CA GLN A 184 -3.41 9.69 -13.52
C GLN A 184 -4.48 9.90 -14.59
N GLU A 185 -4.68 11.16 -14.98
CA GLU A 185 -5.65 11.53 -16.01
C GLU A 185 -5.30 10.88 -17.35
N GLY A 186 -6.27 10.17 -17.93
CA GLY A 186 -6.17 9.54 -19.24
C GLY A 186 -5.44 8.20 -19.28
N ASP A 187 -5.01 7.65 -18.13
CA ASP A 187 -4.31 6.36 -18.12
C ASP A 187 -5.17 5.23 -18.68
N LEU A 188 -4.52 4.32 -19.38
CA LEU A 188 -5.06 3.01 -19.74
C LEU A 188 -4.43 1.95 -18.84
N ILE A 189 -5.18 1.52 -17.83
CA ILE A 189 -4.74 0.54 -16.85
C ILE A 189 -5.36 -0.82 -17.18
N THR A 190 -4.53 -1.86 -17.32
CA THR A 190 -4.99 -3.24 -17.47
C THR A 190 -4.36 -4.14 -16.43
N ILE A 191 -5.18 -4.86 -15.68
CA ILE A 191 -4.77 -5.93 -14.77
C ILE A 191 -5.15 -7.25 -15.43
N SER A 192 -4.19 -8.16 -15.61
CA SER A 192 -4.41 -9.43 -16.29
C SER A 192 -3.84 -10.60 -15.51
N HIS A 193 -4.65 -11.64 -15.29
CA HIS A 193 -4.16 -12.97 -14.93
C HIS A 193 -3.99 -13.79 -16.20
N GLN A 194 -2.73 -14.00 -16.61
CA GLN A 194 -2.41 -14.64 -17.89
C GLN A 194 -1.19 -15.56 -17.80
N GLN A 195 -1.08 -16.45 -18.77
CA GLN A 195 0.04 -17.38 -18.86
C GLN A 195 1.35 -16.62 -19.08
N ARG A 196 2.40 -16.95 -18.30
CA ARG A 196 3.76 -16.44 -18.51
C ARG A 196 4.23 -16.89 -19.88
N VAL A 197 4.50 -15.93 -20.75
CA VAL A 197 5.28 -16.19 -21.96
C VAL A 197 6.71 -16.39 -21.49
N VAL A 198 7.10 -17.64 -21.25
CA VAL A 198 8.51 -17.96 -21.07
C VAL A 198 9.14 -17.81 -22.44
N ASP A 199 9.86 -16.72 -22.65
CA ASP A 199 10.78 -16.59 -23.78
C ASP A 199 11.85 -17.67 -23.62
N LEU A 200 11.55 -18.87 -24.12
CA LEU A 200 12.54 -19.89 -24.38
C LEU A 200 13.43 -19.30 -25.45
N VAL A 201 14.52 -18.66 -25.03
CA VAL A 201 15.67 -18.37 -25.88
C VAL A 201 16.19 -19.72 -26.36
N VAL A 202 15.64 -20.18 -27.49
CA VAL A 202 16.19 -21.30 -28.23
C VAL A 202 17.57 -20.83 -28.69
N ARG A 203 18.62 -21.30 -28.00
CA ARG A 203 19.98 -21.25 -28.54
C ARG A 203 20.02 -22.20 -29.74
N GLU A 204 19.55 -21.74 -30.89
CA GLU A 204 20.02 -22.25 -32.17
C GLU A 204 21.43 -21.70 -32.34
N ASP A 205 22.46 -22.54 -32.15
CA ASP A 205 23.76 -22.50 -32.83
C ASP A 205 24.82 -23.28 -32.05
N GLU A 206 24.85 -24.60 -32.23
CA GLU A 206 26.13 -25.33 -32.24
C GLU A 206 26.08 -26.36 -33.38
N PRO A 207 26.70 -26.09 -34.54
CA PRO A 207 26.84 -27.11 -35.58
C PRO A 207 27.85 -28.17 -35.12
N LEU A 208 27.41 -29.42 -35.07
CA LEU A 208 28.30 -30.58 -34.98
C LEU A 208 29.24 -30.57 -36.19
N ALA A 209 30.51 -30.25 -35.96
CA ALA A 209 31.56 -30.53 -36.91
C ALA A 209 31.72 -32.06 -37.02
N GLN A 210 31.20 -32.63 -38.11
CA GLN A 210 31.60 -33.95 -38.58
C GLN A 210 33.00 -33.83 -39.18
N ASP A 211 34.02 -34.23 -38.42
CA ASP A 211 35.32 -34.56 -39.00
C ASP A 211 35.21 -35.92 -39.70
N VAL A 212 35.04 -35.85 -41.02
CA VAL A 212 35.28 -36.95 -41.96
C VAL A 212 36.50 -36.54 -42.78
N MET A 213 37.67 -37.12 -42.51
CA MET A 213 38.74 -37.42 -43.48
C MET A 213 39.59 -38.55 -42.89
N MET A 214 39.49 -39.77 -43.42
CA MET A 214 40.36 -40.32 -44.48
C MET A 214 41.85 -40.20 -44.15
N GLU A 215 42.41 -41.28 -43.61
CA GLU A 215 43.60 -42.00 -44.13
C GLU A 215 43.55 -43.46 -43.68
#